data_AF-A0A920EKH8-F1
#
_entry.id   AF-A0A920EKH8-F1
#
_cell.length_a   1.000
_cell.length_b   1.000
_cell.length_c   1.000
_cell.angle_alpha   90.00
_cell.angle_beta   90.00
_cell.angle_gamma   90.00
#
_symmetry.space_group_name_H-M   'P 1'
#
loop_
_entity.id
_entity.type
_entity.pdbx_description
1 polymer ?
#
loop_
_entity_poly.entity_id
_entity_poly.type
_entity_poly.pdbx_seq_one_letter_code
_entity_poly.pdbx_strand_id
1 'polypeptide(L)'
;MRSPKNAPKNDKEFNDYFDNETLIGSHIYDGNATVWTSVKSDLDGFNRVILIDEGIDPNQAGRAVRNLLELATYRSMTLLAWPVAEPSYQIFLN
;
A
#
# COMPACT_ATOMS: atom_id res chain seq x y z
N MET A 1 -20.32 -5.63 -8.65
CA MET A 1 -18.94 -6.13 -8.85
C MET A 1 -18.78 -7.38 -8.01
N ARG A 2 -18.32 -8.53 -8.55
CA ARG A 2 -18.12 -9.73 -7.70
C ARG A 2 -16.95 -9.43 -6.75
N SER A 3 -17.16 -9.65 -5.45
CA SER A 3 -16.04 -9.67 -4.51
C SER A 3 -15.00 -10.69 -5.01
N PRO A 4 -13.71 -10.33 -5.10
CA PRO A 4 -12.67 -11.28 -5.45
C PRO A 4 -12.81 -12.54 -4.61
N LYS A 5 -12.59 -13.73 -5.20
CA LYS A 5 -12.71 -15.01 -4.47
C LYS A 5 -11.86 -15.06 -3.18
N ASN A 6 -10.84 -14.21 -3.11
CA ASN A 6 -9.84 -14.14 -2.04
C ASN A 6 -9.96 -12.87 -1.18
N ALA A 7 -11.07 -12.11 -1.27
CA ALA A 7 -11.28 -10.99 -0.36
C ALA A 7 -11.46 -11.51 1.09
N PRO A 8 -10.84 -10.86 2.08
CA PRO A 8 -11.02 -11.26 3.47
C PRO A 8 -12.47 -11.07 3.91
N LYS A 9 -13.00 -12.05 4.65
CA LYS A 9 -14.41 -12.10 5.05
C LYS A 9 -14.66 -11.75 6.51
N ASN A 10 -13.60 -11.69 7.30
CA ASN A 10 -13.64 -11.42 8.74
C ASN A 10 -12.31 -10.78 9.18
N ASP A 11 -12.29 -10.23 10.39
CA ASP A 11 -11.13 -9.52 10.93
C ASP A 11 -9.86 -10.38 10.98
N LYS A 12 -10.00 -11.69 11.20
CA LYS A 12 -8.86 -12.61 11.19
C LYS A 12 -8.28 -12.72 9.79
N GLU A 13 -9.10 -13.03 8.78
CA GLU A 13 -8.67 -13.08 7.38
C GLU A 13 -8.12 -11.72 6.92
N PHE A 14 -8.69 -10.62 7.42
CA PHE A 14 -8.25 -9.27 7.12
C PHE A 14 -6.83 -9.03 7.64
N ASN A 15 -6.54 -9.38 8.90
CA ASN A 15 -5.21 -9.25 9.49
C ASN A 15 -4.21 -10.24 8.87
N ASP A 16 -4.63 -11.48 8.62
CA ASP A 16 -3.81 -12.50 7.95
C ASP A 16 -3.42 -12.05 6.53
N TYR A 17 -4.28 -11.31 5.84
CA TYR A 17 -3.98 -10.73 4.52
C TYR A 17 -2.80 -9.76 4.55
N PHE A 18 -2.39 -9.25 5.72
CA PHE A 18 -1.23 -8.38 5.90
C PHE A 18 -0.21 -8.98 6.88
N ASP A 19 -0.18 -10.32 7.02
CA ASP A 19 0.77 -11.01 7.88
C ASP A 19 0.76 -10.51 9.34
N ASN A 20 -0.43 -10.12 9.81
CA ASN A 20 -0.68 -9.55 11.15
C ASN A 20 0.13 -8.28 11.45
N GLU A 21 0.59 -7.57 10.42
CA GLU A 21 1.22 -6.27 10.56
C GLU A 21 0.25 -5.20 11.06
N THR A 22 0.79 -4.15 11.69
CA THR A 22 -0.02 -3.00 12.07
C THR A 22 -0.52 -2.27 10.83
N LEU A 23 -1.83 -2.09 10.75
CA LEU A 23 -2.48 -1.45 9.61
C LEU A 23 -2.72 0.03 9.87
N ILE A 24 -2.59 0.82 8.82
CA ILE A 24 -3.07 2.19 8.78
C ILE A 24 -4.25 2.28 7.82
N GLY A 25 -5.20 3.15 8.16
CA GLY A 25 -6.43 3.34 7.40
C GLY A 25 -6.71 4.81 7.13
N SER A 26 -7.39 5.09 6.02
CA SER A 26 -7.92 6.42 5.72
C SER A 26 -9.28 6.32 5.03
N HIS A 27 -10.22 7.13 5.49
CA HIS A 27 -11.41 7.46 4.71
C HIS A 27 -11.01 8.35 3.55
N ILE A 28 -11.61 8.14 2.38
CA ILE A 28 -11.41 8.92 1.17
C ILE A 28 -12.77 9.24 0.53
N TYR A 29 -12.79 10.23 -0.37
CA TYR A 29 -14.02 10.69 -1.06
C TYR A 29 -15.19 10.92 -0.09
N ASP A 30 -14.97 11.79 0.91
CA ASP A 30 -15.98 12.15 1.91
C ASP A 30 -16.58 10.99 2.71
N GLY A 31 -15.80 9.89 2.86
CA GLY A 31 -16.19 8.72 3.64
C GLY A 31 -16.90 7.64 2.82
N ASN A 32 -16.99 7.79 1.51
CA ASN A 32 -17.59 6.79 0.64
C ASN A 32 -16.67 5.60 0.34
N ALA A 33 -15.42 5.65 0.78
CA ALA A 33 -14.55 4.49 0.83
C ALA A 33 -13.49 4.60 1.91
N THR A 34 -12.98 3.44 2.32
CA THR A 34 -11.86 3.32 3.25
C THR A 34 -10.73 2.52 2.62
N VAL A 35 -9.49 3.02 2.73
CA VAL A 35 -8.29 2.33 2.29
C VAL A 35 -7.51 1.83 3.50
N TRP A 36 -7.03 0.58 3.45
CA TRP A 36 -6.17 -0.03 4.46
C TRP A 36 -4.88 -0.58 3.85
N THR A 37 -3.76 -0.38 4.54
CA THR A 37 -2.45 -0.95 4.17
C THR A 37 -1.52 -1.03 5.37
N SER A 38 -0.51 -1.90 5.32
CA SER A 38 0.59 -1.95 6.29
C SER A 38 1.75 -1.00 5.93
N VAL A 39 1.80 -0.45 4.70
CA VAL A 39 2.89 0.38 4.12
C VAL A 39 4.27 -0.29 4.05
N LYS A 40 4.48 -1.37 4.79
CA LYS A 40 5.66 -2.22 4.70
C LYS A 40 5.62 -3.06 3.43
N SER A 41 6.79 -3.21 2.82
CA SER A 41 6.97 -4.28 1.85
C SER A 41 6.88 -5.59 2.62
N ASP A 42 5.93 -6.43 2.23
CA ASP A 42 5.76 -7.74 2.83
C ASP A 42 6.98 -8.65 2.50
N LEU A 43 7.09 -9.80 3.13
CA LEU A 43 8.17 -10.77 2.92
C LEU A 43 8.27 -11.24 1.46
N ASP A 44 7.16 -11.17 0.72
CA ASP A 44 7.08 -11.45 -0.72
C ASP A 44 7.48 -10.27 -1.62
N GLY A 45 7.81 -9.11 -1.04
CA GLY A 45 8.20 -7.88 -1.73
C GLY A 45 7.04 -7.06 -2.29
N PHE A 46 5.79 -7.48 -2.08
CA PHE A 46 4.62 -6.75 -2.56
C PHE A 46 4.05 -5.82 -1.48
N ASN A 47 3.48 -4.70 -1.93
CA ASN A 47 2.65 -3.87 -1.06
C ASN A 47 1.20 -4.33 -1.23
N ARG A 48 0.52 -4.60 -0.11
CA ARG A 48 -0.89 -4.96 -0.09
C ARG A 48 -1.73 -3.75 0.30
N VAL A 49 -2.90 -3.62 -0.34
CA VAL A 49 -3.88 -2.57 -0.08
C VAL A 49 -5.28 -3.15 -0.21
N ILE A 50 -6.18 -2.80 0.71
CA ILE A 50 -7.61 -3.08 0.60
C ILE A 50 -8.35 -1.75 0.44
N LEU A 51 -9.23 -1.68 -0.56
CA LEU A 51 -10.20 -0.59 -0.74
C LEU A 51 -11.58 -1.14 -0.42
N ILE A 52 -12.22 -0.60 0.60
CA ILE A 52 -13.59 -0.94 1.01
C ILE A 52 -14.53 0.07 0.36
N ASP A 53 -15.48 -0.44 -0.41
CA ASP A 53 -16.56 0.34 -1.01
C ASP A 53 -17.65 0.59 0.05
N GLU A 54 -17.85 1.86 0.39
CA GLU A 54 -18.87 2.34 1.33
C GLU A 54 -19.89 3.24 0.62
N GLY A 55 -20.09 3.03 -0.69
CA GLY A 55 -20.92 3.87 -1.56
C GLY A 55 -20.10 4.77 -2.50
N ILE A 56 -18.88 4.37 -2.85
CA ILE A 56 -18.02 5.13 -3.77
C ILE A 56 -18.56 5.05 -5.20
N ASP A 57 -18.51 6.16 -5.93
CA ASP A 57 -18.84 6.14 -7.36
C ASP A 57 -17.84 5.27 -8.13
N PRO A 58 -18.26 4.45 -9.11
CA PRO A 58 -17.34 3.61 -9.87
C PRO A 58 -16.17 4.35 -10.53
N ASN A 59 -16.35 5.61 -10.96
CA ASN A 59 -15.25 6.41 -11.50
C ASN A 59 -14.31 6.87 -10.39
N GLN A 60 -14.83 7.23 -9.21
CA GLN A 60 -14.02 7.54 -8.04
C GLN A 60 -13.24 6.30 -7.58
N ALA A 61 -13.83 5.11 -7.60
CA ALA A 61 -13.13 3.86 -7.29
C ALA A 61 -11.99 3.61 -8.28
N GLY A 62 -12.22 3.81 -9.58
CA GLY A 62 -11.19 3.74 -10.61
C GLY A 62 -10.05 4.74 -10.37
N ARG A 63 -10.39 5.99 -10.00
CA ARG A 63 -9.40 7.01 -9.62
C ARG A 63 -8.64 6.64 -8.35
N ALA A 64 -9.31 6.05 -7.36
CA ALA A 64 -8.68 5.57 -6.12
C ALA A 64 -7.60 4.54 -6.45
N VAL A 65 -7.95 3.51 -7.22
CA VAL A 65 -7.02 2.47 -7.66
C VAL A 65 -5.87 3.08 -8.45
N ARG A 66 -6.16 4.00 -9.38
CA ARG A 66 -5.13 4.69 -10.16
C ARG A 66 -4.15 5.47 -9.29
N ASN A 67 -4.65 6.27 -8.35
CA ASN A 67 -3.83 7.07 -7.44
C ASN A 67 -2.96 6.17 -6.55
N LEU A 68 -3.51 5.05 -6.05
CA LEU A 68 -2.75 4.08 -5.26
C LEU A 68 -1.61 3.45 -6.07
N LEU A 69 -1.86 3.09 -7.33
CA LEU A 69 -0.82 2.56 -8.23
C LEU A 69 0.25 3.62 -8.51
N GLU A 70 -0.13 4.87 -8.74
CA GLU A 70 0.82 5.98 -8.97
C GLU A 70 1.68 6.24 -7.74
N LEU A 71 1.11 6.21 -6.53
CA LEU A 71 1.88 6.32 -5.29
C LEU A 71 2.88 5.16 -5.12
N ALA A 72 2.46 3.93 -5.42
CA ALA A 72 3.34 2.77 -5.38
C ALA A 72 4.49 2.91 -6.38
N THR A 73 4.20 3.35 -7.62
CA THR A 73 5.22 3.62 -8.63
C THR A 73 6.16 4.74 -8.20
N TYR A 74 5.65 5.84 -7.64
CA TYR A 74 6.47 6.95 -7.16
C TYR A 74 7.40 6.51 -6.02
N ARG A 75 6.91 5.71 -5.06
CA ARG A 75 7.75 5.14 -4.00
C ARG A 75 8.85 4.26 -4.59
N SER A 76 8.54 3.38 -5.53
CA SER A 76 9.54 2.54 -6.20
C SER A 76 10.58 3.37 -6.95
N MET A 77 10.16 4.40 -7.70
CA MET A 77 11.07 5.32 -8.40
C MET A 77 11.93 6.11 -7.40
N THR A 78 11.36 6.56 -6.29
CA THR A 78 12.09 7.26 -5.23
C THR A 78 13.14 6.35 -4.60
N LEU A 79 12.80 5.09 -4.32
CA LEU A 79 13.74 4.11 -3.77
C LEU A 79 14.84 3.73 -4.77
N LEU A 80 14.56 3.75 -6.08
CA LEU A 80 15.56 3.60 -7.13
C LEU A 80 16.44 4.85 -7.32
N ALA A 81 15.92 6.04 -7.01
CA ALA A 81 16.68 7.28 -6.98
C ALA A 81 17.47 7.48 -5.66
N TRP A 82 17.10 6.74 -4.60
CA TRP A 82 17.73 6.77 -3.28
C TRP A 82 18.98 5.85 -3.06
N PRO A 83 19.70 5.30 -4.06
CA PRO A 83 21.03 4.73 -3.82
C PRO A 83 22.15 5.55 -4.49
N VAL A 84 22.31 6.83 -4.08
CA VAL A 84 23.50 7.66 -4.45
C VAL A 84 24.21 8.30 -3.25
N ALA A 85 23.80 8.05 -2.00
CA ALA A 85 24.49 8.61 -0.82
C ALA A 85 24.77 7.55 0.24
N GLU A 86 25.84 6.78 0.02
CA GLU A 86 26.82 6.36 1.03
C GLU A 86 27.97 5.70 0.22
N PRO A 87 28.85 6.46 -0.45
CA PRO A 87 30.21 5.96 -0.61
C PRO A 87 30.77 5.91 0.80
N SER A 88 30.82 4.70 1.36
CA SER A 88 31.66 4.33 2.50
C SER A 88 32.92 5.19 2.52
N TYR A 89 32.95 6.20 3.39
CA TYR A 89 34.10 7.08 3.56
C TYR A 89 35.15 6.32 4.38
N GLN A 90 35.74 5.31 3.74
CA GLN A 90 36.89 4.59 4.26
C GLN A 90 38.14 5.46 4.01
N ILE A 91 38.23 6.59 4.70
CA ILE A 91 39.55 7.21 4.94
C ILE A 91 40.14 6.52 6.16
N PHE A 92 40.94 5.50 5.87
CA PHE A 92 42.06 5.15 6.71
C PHE A 92 42.94 6.40 6.85
N LEU A 93 42.88 7.02 8.02
CA LEU A 93 43.87 8.01 8.44
C LEU A 93 45.20 7.25 8.66
N ASN A 94 46.12 7.45 7.72
CA ASN A 94 47.56 7.39 7.94
C ASN A 94 48.12 8.78 7.64
#